data_AF-A0A961EJN9-F1
#
_entry.id   AF-A0A961EJN9-F1
#
_cell.length_a   1.000
_cell.length_b   1.000
_cell.length_c   1.000
_cell.angle_alpha   90.00
_cell.angle_beta   90.00
_cell.angle_gamma   90.00
#
_symmetry.space_group_name_H-M   'P 1'
#
loop_
_entity.id
_entity.type
_entity.pdbx_description
1 polymer ?
#
loop_
_entity_poly.entity_id
_entity_poly.type
_entity_poly.pdbx_seq_one_letter_code
_entity_poly.pdbx_strand_id
1 'polypeptide(L)'
;AAASIDTAGELAADATREQSTVRAQRTAERQALVVKKAKEAAKKKAEAKKKAAAAARIKAAHAWVSPIKNPRLTSGFGARWGRLHAGLDFGAVVGTPLRSLSTGTVTEAGWGGGYGQKVEITYWDGTVSYFAHMSVISVTKGQKVTPG
;
A
#
# COMPACT_ATOMS: atom_id res chain seq x y z
N ALA A 1 -51.88 -1.83 -72.31
CA ALA A 1 -50.47 -1.66 -71.92
C ALA A 1 -50.31 -2.24 -70.53
N ALA A 2 -49.42 -3.23 -70.38
CA ALA A 2 -49.21 -3.98 -69.16
C ALA A 2 -48.52 -3.13 -68.09
N ALA A 3 -49.06 -3.13 -66.88
CA ALA A 3 -48.34 -2.83 -65.65
C ALA A 3 -48.65 -3.95 -64.66
N SER A 4 -48.28 -5.18 -65.03
CA SER A 4 -48.14 -6.28 -64.08
C SER A 4 -46.87 -5.99 -63.29
N ILE A 5 -47.07 -5.28 -62.18
CA ILE A 5 -46.05 -4.93 -61.21
C ILE A 5 -45.41 -6.23 -60.73
N ASP A 6 -44.08 -6.26 -60.71
CA ASP A 6 -43.24 -7.34 -60.22
C ASP A 6 -43.36 -7.48 -58.68
N THR A 7 -44.58 -7.69 -58.20
CA THR A 7 -44.92 -7.67 -56.77
C THR A 7 -44.20 -8.79 -56.02
N ALA A 8 -43.91 -9.91 -56.69
CA ALA A 8 -43.21 -11.06 -56.11
C ALA A 8 -41.70 -10.82 -55.96
N GLY A 9 -41.05 -10.18 -56.95
CA GLY A 9 -39.64 -9.79 -56.85
C GLY A 9 -39.40 -8.70 -55.81
N GLU A 10 -40.33 -7.75 -55.71
CA GLU A 10 -40.25 -6.62 -54.78
C GLU A 10 -40.45 -7.04 -53.31
N LEU A 11 -41.41 -7.95 -53.04
CA LEU A 11 -41.61 -8.55 -51.70
C LEU A 11 -40.43 -9.42 -51.25
N ALA A 12 -39.81 -10.17 -52.16
CA ALA A 12 -38.63 -10.98 -51.85
C ALA A 12 -37.39 -10.11 -51.57
N ALA A 13 -37.22 -9.02 -52.32
CA ALA A 13 -36.17 -8.04 -52.11
C ALA A 13 -36.34 -7.32 -50.75
N ASP A 14 -37.56 -6.95 -50.38
CA ASP A 14 -37.86 -6.26 -49.12
C ASP A 14 -37.61 -7.17 -47.90
N ALA A 15 -38.01 -8.45 -47.97
CA ALA A 15 -37.75 -9.44 -46.93
C ALA A 15 -36.24 -9.71 -46.71
N THR A 16 -35.43 -9.74 -47.79
CA THR A 16 -33.97 -9.84 -47.67
C THR A 16 -33.34 -8.57 -47.08
N ARG A 17 -33.90 -7.40 -47.38
CA ARG A 17 -33.43 -6.11 -46.84
C ARG A 17 -33.72 -6.02 -45.35
N GLU A 18 -34.91 -6.41 -44.90
CA GLU A 18 -35.26 -6.51 -43.47
C GLU A 18 -34.39 -7.53 -42.71
N GLN A 19 -34.16 -8.72 -43.26
CA GLN A 19 -33.26 -9.69 -42.62
C GLN A 19 -31.82 -9.16 -42.50
N SER A 20 -31.34 -8.38 -43.49
CA SER A 20 -30.01 -7.80 -43.47
C SER A 20 -29.85 -6.71 -42.41
N THR A 21 -30.87 -5.86 -42.20
CA THR A 21 -30.86 -4.79 -41.19
C THR A 21 -30.94 -5.36 -39.78
N VAL A 22 -31.78 -6.38 -39.55
CA VAL A 22 -31.89 -7.07 -38.25
C VAL A 22 -30.58 -7.77 -37.87
N ARG A 23 -29.90 -8.40 -38.84
CA ARG A 23 -28.57 -9.01 -38.60
C ARG A 23 -27.52 -7.95 -38.26
N ALA A 24 -27.49 -6.84 -39.00
CA ALA A 24 -26.57 -5.73 -38.75
C ALA A 24 -26.78 -5.09 -37.36
N GLN A 25 -28.04 -4.87 -36.97
CA GLN A 25 -28.41 -4.37 -35.64
C GLN A 25 -27.96 -5.34 -34.53
N ARG A 26 -28.25 -6.64 -34.65
CA ARG A 26 -27.79 -7.65 -33.68
C ARG A 26 -26.26 -7.71 -33.55
N THR A 27 -25.52 -7.55 -34.65
CA THR A 27 -24.06 -7.48 -34.59
C THR A 27 -23.56 -6.21 -33.89
N ALA A 28 -24.17 -5.05 -34.15
CA ALA A 28 -23.81 -3.79 -33.51
C ALA A 28 -24.12 -3.81 -31.99
N GLU A 29 -25.28 -4.34 -31.60
CA GLU A 29 -25.66 -4.52 -30.20
C GLU A 29 -24.70 -5.48 -29.47
N ARG A 30 -24.37 -6.60 -30.10
CA ARG A 30 -23.41 -7.57 -29.55
C ARG A 30 -22.02 -6.95 -29.41
N GLN A 31 -21.56 -6.16 -30.39
CA GLN A 31 -20.29 -5.43 -30.31
C GLN A 31 -20.32 -4.39 -29.19
N ALA A 32 -21.40 -3.62 -29.05
CA ALA A 32 -21.56 -2.64 -27.99
C ALA A 32 -21.53 -3.29 -26.59
N LEU A 33 -22.19 -4.46 -26.43
CA LEU A 33 -22.14 -5.23 -25.18
C LEU A 33 -20.74 -5.76 -24.87
N VAL A 34 -19.99 -6.22 -25.88
CA VAL A 34 -18.59 -6.66 -25.71
C VAL A 34 -17.71 -5.49 -25.28
N VAL A 35 -17.83 -4.33 -25.92
CA VAL A 35 -17.07 -3.12 -25.55
C VAL A 35 -17.45 -2.64 -24.15
N LYS A 36 -18.74 -2.64 -23.80
CA LYS A 36 -19.20 -2.29 -22.44
C LYS A 36 -18.61 -3.24 -21.40
N LYS A 37 -18.71 -4.55 -21.61
CA LYS A 37 -18.12 -5.57 -20.72
C LYS A 37 -16.60 -5.43 -20.60
N ALA A 38 -15.90 -5.15 -21.71
CA ALA A 38 -14.46 -4.94 -21.71
C ALA A 38 -14.05 -3.69 -20.91
N LYS A 39 -14.78 -2.57 -21.08
CA LYS A 39 -14.58 -1.33 -20.29
C LYS A 39 -14.84 -1.56 -18.81
N GLU A 40 -15.91 -2.27 -18.46
CA GLU A 40 -16.21 -2.62 -17.06
C GLU A 40 -15.15 -3.54 -16.46
N ALA A 41 -14.69 -4.56 -17.19
CA ALA A 41 -13.62 -5.45 -16.76
C ALA A 41 -12.29 -4.69 -16.57
N ALA A 42 -11.95 -3.78 -17.49
CA ALA A 42 -10.77 -2.94 -17.38
C ALA A 42 -10.85 -2.00 -16.16
N LYS A 43 -12.02 -1.40 -15.90
CA LYS A 43 -12.25 -0.54 -14.73
C LYS A 43 -12.11 -1.32 -13.42
N LYS A 44 -12.71 -2.53 -13.34
CA LYS A 44 -12.55 -3.44 -12.19
C LYS A 44 -11.10 -3.85 -11.96
N LYS A 45 -10.37 -4.21 -13.02
CA LYS A 45 -8.93 -4.53 -12.93
C LYS A 45 -8.09 -3.34 -12.44
N ALA A 46 -8.38 -2.13 -12.92
CA ALA A 46 -7.68 -0.93 -12.49
C ALA A 46 -7.94 -0.62 -11.00
N GLU A 47 -9.18 -0.76 -10.54
CA GLU A 47 -9.54 -0.58 -9.13
C GLU A 47 -8.89 -1.63 -8.23
N ALA A 48 -8.90 -2.90 -8.64
CA ALA A 48 -8.21 -3.97 -7.93
C ALA A 48 -6.70 -3.72 -7.81
N LYS A 49 -6.05 -3.26 -8.89
CA LYS A 49 -4.63 -2.89 -8.88
C LYS A 49 -4.35 -1.73 -7.91
N LYS A 50 -5.21 -0.71 -7.87
CA LYS A 50 -5.09 0.41 -6.90
C LYS A 50 -5.23 -0.07 -5.46
N LYS A 51 -6.21 -0.92 -5.16
CA LYS A 51 -6.42 -1.51 -3.84
C LYS A 51 -5.23 -2.36 -3.40
N ALA A 52 -4.71 -3.21 -4.29
CA ALA A 52 -3.52 -4.02 -4.01
C ALA A 52 -2.28 -3.16 -3.73
N ALA A 53 -2.07 -2.09 -4.51
CA ALA A 53 -0.97 -1.16 -4.27
C ALA A 53 -1.11 -0.40 -2.94
N ALA A 54 -2.34 0.00 -2.55
CA ALA A 54 -2.60 0.64 -1.26
C ALA A 54 -2.35 -0.32 -0.09
N ALA A 55 -2.82 -1.57 -0.19
CA ALA A 55 -2.56 -2.59 0.82
C ALA A 55 -1.06 -2.89 0.97
N ALA A 56 -0.32 -2.99 -0.15
CA ALA A 56 1.13 -3.16 -0.11
C ALA A 56 1.85 -1.99 0.57
N ARG A 57 1.40 -0.73 0.33
CA ARG A 57 1.95 0.45 1.01
C ARG A 57 1.70 0.44 2.50
N ILE A 58 0.49 0.08 2.95
CA ILE A 58 0.17 -0.03 4.38
C ILE A 58 1.04 -1.13 5.02
N LYS A 59 1.16 -2.28 4.36
CA LYS A 59 2.03 -3.37 4.83
C LYS A 59 3.48 -2.93 4.97
N ALA A 60 4.01 -2.19 3.98
CA ALA A 60 5.37 -1.67 4.04
C ALA A 60 5.53 -0.61 5.15
N ALA A 61 4.54 0.26 5.36
CA ALA A 61 4.55 1.25 6.43
C ALA A 61 4.55 0.58 7.82
N HIS A 62 3.83 -0.52 7.99
CA HIS A 62 3.76 -1.24 9.28
C HIS A 62 4.83 -2.33 9.44
N ALA A 63 5.79 -2.40 8.52
CA ALA A 63 6.90 -3.34 8.65
C ALA A 63 7.76 -3.00 9.89
N TRP A 64 8.29 -4.03 10.53
CA TRP A 64 9.24 -3.91 11.62
C TRP A 64 10.65 -4.17 11.09
N VAL A 65 11.58 -3.25 11.34
CA VAL A 65 12.96 -3.30 10.88
C VAL A 65 13.94 -3.12 12.04
N SER A 66 15.18 -3.55 11.84
CA SER A 66 16.25 -3.32 12.81
C SER A 66 16.56 -1.83 12.94
N PRO A 67 16.79 -1.29 14.15
CA PRO A 67 17.03 0.14 14.33
C PRO A 67 18.45 0.56 13.92
N ILE A 68 19.36 -0.40 13.76
CA ILE A 68 20.72 -0.20 13.28
C ILE A 68 21.04 -1.23 12.19
N LYS A 69 21.91 -0.86 11.26
CA LYS A 69 22.39 -1.80 10.24
C LYS A 69 23.39 -2.78 10.89
N ASN A 70 23.25 -4.07 10.60
CA ASN A 70 24.11 -5.15 11.11
C ASN A 70 24.26 -5.13 12.64
N PRO A 71 23.16 -5.31 13.39
CA PRO A 71 23.17 -5.18 14.84
C PRO A 71 24.10 -6.20 15.50
N ARG A 72 25.01 -5.73 16.36
CA ARG A 72 25.82 -6.59 17.24
C ARG A 72 25.34 -6.45 18.68
N LEU A 73 24.56 -7.43 19.13
CA LEU A 73 24.09 -7.47 20.52
C LEU A 73 25.28 -7.64 21.45
N THR A 74 25.45 -6.70 22.37
CA THR A 74 26.52 -6.74 23.39
C THR A 74 25.97 -7.04 24.78
N SER A 75 24.70 -6.72 25.04
CA SER A 75 24.04 -6.99 26.31
C SER A 75 22.53 -7.18 26.09
N GLY A 76 21.98 -8.26 26.65
CA GLY A 76 20.58 -8.64 26.47
C GLY A 76 19.66 -8.16 27.60
N PHE A 77 18.36 -8.42 27.44
CA PHE A 77 17.35 -8.19 28.47
C PHE A 77 17.51 -9.17 29.62
N GLY A 78 17.36 -8.71 30.87
CA GLY A 78 17.33 -9.60 32.03
C GLY A 78 17.91 -9.00 33.32
N ALA A 79 17.80 -9.75 34.41
CA ALA A 79 18.31 -9.34 35.73
C ALA A 79 19.84 -9.50 35.80
N ARG A 80 20.54 -8.46 36.27
CA ARG A 80 21.98 -8.46 36.51
C ARG A 80 22.34 -7.62 37.73
N TRP A 81 23.13 -8.19 38.63
CA TRP A 81 23.63 -7.53 39.86
C TRP A 81 22.52 -6.83 40.67
N GLY A 82 21.37 -7.50 40.82
CA GLY A 82 20.23 -6.97 41.57
C GLY A 82 19.38 -5.92 40.84
N ARG A 83 19.68 -5.61 39.56
CA ARG A 83 18.89 -4.67 38.74
C ARG A 83 18.44 -5.30 37.42
N LEU A 84 17.20 -5.01 37.01
CA LEU A 84 16.70 -5.40 35.70
C LEU A 84 17.28 -4.50 34.61
N HIS A 85 17.85 -5.12 33.58
CA HIS A 85 18.12 -4.47 32.31
C HIS A 85 16.92 -4.63 31.39
N ALA A 86 16.09 -3.58 31.32
CA ALA A 86 14.85 -3.56 30.54
C ALA A 86 15.09 -3.13 29.07
N GLY A 87 16.15 -3.66 28.44
CA GLY A 87 16.54 -3.27 27.09
C GLY A 87 17.51 -4.24 26.43
N LEU A 88 17.86 -3.91 25.19
CA LEU A 88 18.90 -4.58 24.41
C LEU A 88 19.97 -3.54 24.07
N ASP A 89 21.22 -3.83 24.40
CA ASP A 89 22.36 -2.98 24.06
C ASP A 89 23.05 -3.53 22.82
N PHE A 90 23.22 -2.66 21.83
CA PHE A 90 23.98 -2.94 20.63
C PHE A 90 25.27 -2.15 20.62
N GLY A 91 26.39 -2.82 20.34
CA GLY A 91 27.67 -2.16 20.20
C GLY A 91 27.71 -1.34 18.90
N ALA A 92 27.80 -0.02 19.03
CA ALA A 92 27.84 0.91 17.90
C ALA A 92 28.90 1.99 18.12
N VAL A 93 29.52 2.48 17.04
CA VAL A 93 30.43 3.63 17.08
C VAL A 93 29.61 4.91 17.19
N VAL A 94 30.10 5.91 17.93
CA VAL A 94 29.46 7.23 18.02
C VAL A 94 29.17 7.78 16.61
N GLY A 95 27.95 8.29 16.42
CA GLY A 95 27.47 8.77 15.11
C GLY A 95 26.83 7.68 14.23
N THR A 96 26.78 6.42 14.67
CA THR A 96 26.02 5.37 13.96
C THR A 96 24.55 5.78 13.83
N PRO A 97 23.98 5.83 12.62
CA PRO A 97 22.58 6.20 12.43
C PRO A 97 21.62 5.22 13.11
N LEU A 98 20.70 5.77 13.90
CA LEU A 98 19.63 5.05 14.55
C LEU A 98 18.31 5.33 13.83
N ARG A 99 17.53 4.29 13.56
CA ARG A 99 16.33 4.32 12.71
C ARG A 99 15.12 3.83 13.47
N SER A 100 13.94 4.31 13.05
CA SER A 100 12.68 3.89 13.65
C SER A 100 12.40 2.43 13.34
N LEU A 101 11.90 1.68 14.32
CA LEU A 101 11.60 0.25 14.14
C LEU A 101 10.41 0.04 13.21
N SER A 102 9.43 0.93 13.25
CA SER A 102 8.22 0.88 12.42
C SER A 102 7.63 2.29 12.19
N THR A 103 6.42 2.37 11.62
CA THR A 103 5.68 3.63 11.57
C THR A 103 5.19 4.02 12.97
N GLY A 104 5.48 5.24 13.38
CA GLY A 104 5.13 5.73 14.72
C GLY A 104 5.16 7.24 14.85
N THR A 105 4.95 7.70 16.08
CA THR A 105 5.06 9.11 16.47
C THR A 105 6.03 9.23 17.63
N VAL A 106 6.96 10.18 17.52
CA VAL A 106 7.90 10.52 18.59
C VAL A 106 7.12 11.18 19.73
N THR A 107 7.07 10.55 20.90
CA THR A 107 6.36 11.08 22.09
C THR A 107 7.27 11.89 22.99
N GLU A 108 8.57 11.58 23.00
CA GLU A 108 9.61 12.32 23.71
C GLU A 108 10.92 12.37 22.91
N ALA A 109 11.64 13.48 23.01
CA ALA A 109 12.95 13.67 22.41
C ALA A 109 13.75 14.67 23.26
N GLY A 110 14.75 14.19 24.01
CA GLY A 110 15.54 15.05 24.89
C GLY A 110 16.37 14.28 25.92
N TRP A 111 16.74 14.94 27.01
CA TRP A 111 17.48 14.32 28.12
C TRP A 111 16.57 13.46 28.99
N GLY A 112 16.87 12.17 29.12
CA GLY A 112 16.09 11.17 29.85
C GLY A 112 16.74 10.69 31.15
N GLY A 113 17.57 11.52 31.80
CA GLY A 113 18.26 11.15 33.04
C GLY A 113 19.32 10.07 32.81
N GLY A 114 19.17 8.92 33.47
CA GLY A 114 20.11 7.79 33.34
C GLY A 114 20.25 7.23 31.92
N TYR A 115 19.30 7.52 31.04
CA TYR A 115 19.36 7.16 29.61
C TYR A 115 20.22 8.12 28.77
N GLY A 116 20.63 9.27 29.30
CA GLY A 116 21.26 10.34 28.51
C GLY A 116 20.28 10.94 27.50
N GLN A 117 20.74 11.22 26.28
CA GLN A 117 19.83 11.60 25.19
C GLN A 117 18.93 10.41 24.83
N LYS A 118 17.62 10.61 24.97
CA LYS A 118 16.57 9.60 24.80
C LYS A 118 15.53 10.09 23.78
N VAL A 119 15.07 9.16 22.95
CA VAL A 119 13.90 9.32 22.06
C VAL A 119 12.92 8.20 22.35
N GLU A 120 11.66 8.56 22.53
CA GLU A 120 10.56 7.64 22.71
C GLU A 120 9.63 7.68 21.50
N ILE A 121 9.24 6.51 21.01
CA ILE A 121 8.35 6.38 19.85
C ILE A 121 7.21 5.44 20.21
N THR A 122 5.97 5.89 20.03
CA THR A 122 4.77 5.05 20.05
C THR A 122 4.41 4.66 18.61
N TYR A 123 4.29 3.38 18.35
CA TYR A 123 4.03 2.81 17.04
C TYR A 123 2.53 2.62 16.77
N TRP A 124 2.22 2.28 15.51
CA TRP A 124 0.85 2.10 15.02
C TRP A 124 0.01 1.05 15.77
N ASP A 125 0.65 0.09 16.44
CA ASP A 125 0.00 -0.97 17.23
C ASP A 125 -0.04 -0.68 18.74
N GLY A 126 0.45 0.49 19.17
CA GLY A 126 0.56 0.86 20.58
C GLY A 126 1.86 0.43 21.26
N THR A 127 2.75 -0.30 20.56
CA THR A 127 4.09 -0.61 21.05
C THR A 127 4.87 0.68 21.30
N VAL A 128 5.69 0.71 22.34
CA VAL A 128 6.57 1.84 22.66
C VAL A 128 8.02 1.38 22.69
N SER A 129 8.92 2.11 22.03
CA SER A 129 10.37 1.87 22.13
C SER A 129 11.09 3.08 22.70
N TYR A 130 12.12 2.82 23.51
CA TYR A 130 13.06 3.82 23.98
C TYR A 130 14.40 3.63 23.29
N PHE A 131 14.87 4.68 22.65
CA PHE A 131 16.24 4.80 22.16
C PHE A 131 17.03 5.66 23.13
N ALA A 132 18.13 5.12 23.67
CA ALA A 132 18.92 5.77 24.72
C ALA A 132 20.39 5.91 24.31
N HIS A 133 21.14 6.67 25.10
CA HIS A 133 22.59 6.88 24.98
C HIS A 133 23.03 7.44 23.61
N MET A 134 22.16 8.20 22.95
CA MET A 134 22.49 8.84 21.68
C MET A 134 23.47 10.01 21.88
N SER A 135 24.28 10.27 20.86
CA SER A 135 25.17 11.45 20.83
C SER A 135 24.47 12.69 20.29
N VAL A 136 23.49 12.50 19.39
CA VAL A 136 22.68 13.56 18.78
C VAL A 136 21.26 13.05 18.61
N ILE A 137 20.28 13.93 18.83
CA ILE A 137 18.88 13.72 18.49
C ILE A 137 18.56 14.52 17.23
N SER A 138 18.03 13.85 16.20
CA SER A 138 17.65 14.46 14.91
C SER A 138 16.14 14.55 14.69
N VAL A 139 15.35 14.28 15.73
CA VAL A 139 13.88 14.26 15.67
C VAL A 139 13.29 15.13 16.78
N THR A 140 12.04 15.56 16.61
CA THR A 140 11.31 16.34 17.60
C THR A 140 10.05 15.62 18.08
N LYS A 141 9.58 15.98 19.28
CA LYS A 141 8.30 15.49 19.81
C LYS A 141 7.15 15.83 18.85
N GLY A 142 6.27 14.85 18.60
CA GLY A 142 5.16 14.93 17.65
C GLY A 142 5.54 14.55 16.22
N GLN A 143 6.82 14.36 15.90
CA GLN A 143 7.25 13.96 14.57
C GLN A 143 6.76 12.56 14.23
N LYS A 144 6.19 12.39 13.04
CA LYS A 144 5.87 11.08 12.47
C LYS A 144 7.12 10.47 11.85
N VAL A 145 7.31 9.17 12.08
CA VAL A 145 8.42 8.39 11.55
C VAL A 145 7.89 7.18 10.79
N THR A 146 8.66 6.72 9.83
CA THR A 146 8.43 5.49 9.06
C THR A 146 9.52 4.47 9.36
N PRO A 147 9.34 3.17 9.06
CA PRO A 147 10.39 2.18 9.30
C PRO A 147 11.67 2.52 8.51
N GLY A 148 12.83 2.40 9.16
CA GLY A 148 14.15 2.62 8.55
C GLY A 148 14.60 4.07 8.54
#